data_AF-A0AAU2SLZ9-F1
#
_entry.id   AF-A0AAU2SLZ9-F1
#
_cell.length_a   1.000
_cell.length_b   1.000
_cell.length_c   1.000
_cell.angle_alpha   90.00
_cell.angle_beta   90.00
_cell.angle_gamma   90.00
#
_symmetry.space_group_name_H-M   'P 1'
#
loop_
_entity.id
_entity.type
_entity.pdbx_description
1 polymer ?
#
loop_
_entity_poly.entity_id
_entity_poly.type
_entity_poly.pdbx_seq_one_letter_code
_entity_poly.pdbx_strand_id
1 'polypeptide(L)' 'MTAEEVMWEHFRRELAAGRVGSGAELDRVAGTNNYGRAVLARWRRTGRIPDTVDRAHVNGGRGHS' A
#
# COMPACT_ATOMS: atom_id res chain seq x y z
N MET A 1 -12.67 -5.11 -13.82
CA MET A 1 -11.93 -4.79 -12.59
C MET A 1 -10.73 -3.95 -12.99
N THR A 2 -10.58 -2.76 -12.43
CA THR A 2 -9.45 -1.86 -12.68
C THR A 2 -8.25 -2.21 -11.81
N ALA A 3 -7.04 -1.75 -12.18
CA ALA A 3 -5.85 -1.92 -11.34
C ALA A 3 -6.06 -1.34 -9.92
N GLU A 4 -6.69 -0.17 -9.79
CA GLU A 4 -6.97 0.44 -8.48
C GLU A 4 -7.95 -0.41 -7.64
N GLU A 5 -8.93 -1.07 -8.26
CA GLU A 5 -9.86 -1.99 -7.57
C GLU A 5 -9.15 -3.25 -7.07
N VAL A 6 -8.31 -3.88 -7.90
CA VAL A 6 -7.48 -5.04 -7.50
C VAL A 6 -6.59 -4.67 -6.31
N MET A 7 -5.92 -3.51 -6.40
CA MET A 7 -5.08 -3.00 -5.33
C MET A 7 -5.88 -2.75 -4.05
N TRP A 8 -7.09 -2.21 -4.14
CA TRP A 8 -7.93 -1.92 -2.99
C TRP A 8 -8.40 -3.19 -2.28
N GLU A 9 -8.79 -4.21 -3.04
CA GLU A 9 -9.17 -5.51 -2.49
C GLU A 9 -8.00 -6.16 -1.74
N HIS A 10 -6.81 -6.18 -2.35
CA HIS A 10 -5.61 -6.70 -1.71
C HIS A 10 -5.25 -5.91 -0.45
N PHE A 11 -5.24 -4.58 -0.53
CA PHE A 11 -4.94 -3.70 0.60
C PHE A 11 -5.88 -3.96 1.81
N ARG A 12 -7.17 -4.19 1.56
CA ARG A 12 -8.14 -4.51 2.62
C ARG A 12 -7.86 -5.86 3.28
N ARG A 13 -7.46 -6.87 2.51
CA ARG A 13 -7.08 -8.19 3.04
C ARG A 13 -5.85 -8.10 3.94
N GLU A 14 -4.83 -7.37 3.49
CA GLU A 14 -3.62 -7.13 4.27
C GLU A 14 -3.93 -6.39 5.58
N LEU A 15 -4.75 -5.34 5.50
CA LEU A 15 -5.15 -4.55 6.68
C LEU A 15 -5.95 -5.39 7.68
N ALA A 16 -6.85 -6.25 7.22
CA ALA A 16 -7.58 -7.18 8.08
C ALA A 16 -6.65 -8.21 8.75
N ALA A 17 -5.52 -8.54 8.11
CA ALA A 17 -4.46 -9.37 8.67
C ALA A 17 -3.45 -8.57 9.53
N GLY A 18 -3.70 -7.28 9.79
CA GLY A 18 -2.83 -6.40 10.58
C GLY A 18 -1.54 -5.96 9.85
N ARG A 19 -1.45 -6.19 8.54
CA ARG A 19 -0.33 -5.77 7.69
C ARG A 19 -0.73 -4.57 6.82
N VAL A 20 0.23 -3.76 6.43
CA VAL A 20 0.00 -2.67 5.47
C VAL A 20 0.71 -3.00 4.17
N GLY A 21 -0.08 -3.20 3.10
CA GLY A 21 0.44 -3.42 1.77
C GLY A 21 1.24 -2.22 1.26
N SER A 22 2.44 -2.48 0.73
CA SER A 22 3.31 -1.44 0.16
C SER A 22 2.97 -1.16 -1.31
N GLY A 23 3.39 0.00 -1.84
CA GLY A 23 3.12 0.34 -3.24
C GLY A 23 3.70 -0.67 -4.24
N ALA A 24 4.86 -1.25 -3.91
CA ALA A 24 5.47 -2.30 -4.72
C ALA A 24 4.71 -3.64 -4.65
N GLU A 25 4.00 -3.90 -3.56
CA GLU A 25 3.10 -5.05 -3.49
C GLU A 25 1.83 -4.83 -4.30
N LEU A 26 1.27 -3.63 -4.22
CA LEU A 26 0.14 -3.23 -5.05
C LEU A 26 0.47 -3.32 -6.54
N ASP A 27 1.68 -2.89 -6.93
CA ASP A 27 2.18 -3.05 -8.30
C ASP A 27 2.26 -4.51 -8.74
N ARG A 28 2.73 -5.41 -7.86
CA ARG A 28 2.81 -6.86 -8.15
C ARG A 28 1.44 -7.50 -8.36
N VAL A 29 0.43 -7.15 -7.55
CA VAL A 29 -0.91 -7.75 -7.68
C VAL A 29 -1.70 -7.21 -8.86
N ALA A 30 -1.45 -5.96 -9.26
CA ALA A 30 -2.14 -5.32 -10.39
C ALA A 30 -1.39 -5.43 -11.72
N GLY A 31 -0.16 -5.97 -11.72
CA GLY A 31 0.67 -6.05 -12.92
C GLY A 31 1.14 -4.68 -13.42
N THR A 32 1.30 -3.70 -12.54
CA THR A 32 1.69 -2.32 -12.87
C THR A 32 3.12 -2.01 -12.43
N ASN A 33 3.69 -0.93 -12.95
CA ASN A 33 5.01 -0.44 -12.53
C ASN A 33 4.89 0.98 -11.97
N ASN A 34 5.26 1.17 -10.70
CA ASN A 34 5.19 2.44 -9.95
C ASN A 34 3.79 3.04 -9.74
N TYR A 35 2.73 2.40 -10.24
CA TYR A 35 1.36 2.90 -10.11
C TYR A 35 0.84 2.71 -8.68
N GLY A 36 1.20 1.61 -8.02
CA GLY A 36 0.78 1.29 -6.65
C GLY A 36 1.26 2.34 -5.63
N ARG A 37 2.44 2.93 -5.83
CA ARG A 37 2.91 4.06 -5.00
C ARG A 37 2.05 5.31 -5.17
N ALA A 38 1.68 5.64 -6.42
CA ALA A 38 0.83 6.79 -6.71
C ALA A 38 -0.59 6.62 -6.14
N VAL A 39 -1.14 5.41 -6.26
CA VAL A 39 -2.44 5.04 -5.69
C VAL A 39 -2.45 5.16 -4.16
N LEU A 40 -1.42 4.64 -3.47
CA LEU A 40 -1.30 4.81 -2.01
C LEU A 40 -1.21 6.28 -1.60
N ALA A 41 -0.41 7.08 -2.31
CA ALA A 41 -0.33 8.51 -2.06
C ALA A 41 -1.68 9.21 -2.25
N ARG A 42 -2.46 8.81 -3.27
CA ARG A 42 -3.82 9.30 -3.50
C ARG A 42 -4.77 8.90 -2.37
N TRP A 43 -4.76 7.64 -1.93
CA TRP A 43 -5.62 7.19 -0.84
C TRP A 43 -5.33 7.91 0.47
N ARG A 44 -4.07 8.29 0.74
CA ARG A 44 -3.71 9.12 1.91
C ARG A 44 -4.24 10.53 1.79
N ARG A 45 -3.98 11.20 0.67
CA ARG A 45 -4.44 12.58 0.42
C ARG A 45 -5.96 12.72 0.47
N THR A 46 -6.68 11.66 0.11
CA THR A 46 -8.15 11.64 0.12
C THR A 46 -8.73 11.12 1.45
N GLY A 47 -7.89 10.75 2.42
CA GLY A 47 -8.33 10.21 3.70
C GLY A 47 -8.93 8.80 3.63
N ARG A 48 -8.79 8.11 2.50
CA ARG A 48 -9.27 6.72 2.32
C ARG A 48 -8.51 5.73 3.20
N ILE A 49 -7.25 6.02 3.52
CA ILE A 49 -6.43 5.26 4.47
C ILE A 49 -5.72 6.20 5.45
N PRO A 50 -5.47 5.80 6.72
CA PRO A 50 -4.76 6.62 7.70
C PRO A 50 -3.29 6.89 7.31
N ASP A 51 -2.72 8.06 7.66
CA ASP A 51 -1.29 8.37 7.42
C ASP A 51 -0.35 7.37 8.12
N THR A 52 -0.76 6.85 9.27
CA THR A 52 0.02 5.94 10.12
C THR A 52 0.31 4.59 9.46
N VAL A 53 -0.49 4.17 8.48
CA VAL A 53 -0.30 2.88 7.81
C VAL A 53 0.98 2.85 6.97
N ASP A 54 1.45 3.98 6.45
CA ASP A 54 2.72 4.07 5.71
C ASP A 54 3.94 3.87 6.63
N ARG A 55 3.91 4.52 7.80
CA ARG A 55 5.02 4.54 8.76
C ARG A 55 5.27 3.22 9.44
N ALA A 56 4.25 2.37 9.52
CA ALA A 56 4.37 1.01 10.06
C ALA A 56 5.35 0.15 9.24
N HIS A 57 5.50 0.42 7.93
CA HIS A 57 6.49 -0.27 7.09
C HIS A 57 7.87 0.39 7.12
N VAL A 58 7.95 1.73 7.20
CA VAL A 58 9.22 2.47 7.18
C VAL A 58 10.10 2.18 8.41
N ASN A 59 9.52 1.82 9.56
CA ASN A 59 10.26 1.48 10.77
C ASN A 59 10.88 0.07 10.79
N GLY A 60 10.57 -0.80 9.81
CA GLY A 60 11.11 -2.16 9.74
C GLY A 60 12.46 -2.31 9.01
N GLY A 61 13.05 -1.21 8.52
CA GLY A 61 14.09 -1.29 7.49
C GLY A 61 15.30 -0.35 7.64
N ARG A 62 15.71 -0.01 8.87
CA ARG A 62 17.04 0.60 9.13
C ARG A 62 17.59 0.17 10.50
N GLY A 63 18.02 -1.10 10.58
CA GLY A 63 19.01 -1.53 11.57
C GLY A 63 20.40 -1.25 11.00
N HIS A 64 21.25 -0.62 11.83
CA HIS A 64 22.62 -0.23 11.53
C HIS A 64 23.50 -1.38 10.97
N SER A 65 24.42 -1.03 10.09
CA SER A 65 25.72 -1.71 9.92
C SER A 65 26.79 -0.64 9.80
#